data_AF-A0A1E5NXZ6-F1
#
_entry.id   AF-A0A1E5NXZ6-F1
#
_cell.length_a   1.000
_cell.length_b   1.000
_cell.length_c   1.000
_cell.angle_alpha   90.00
_cell.angle_beta   90.00
_cell.angle_gamma   90.00
#
_symmetry.space_group_name_H-M   'P 1'
#
loop_
_entity.id
_entity.type
_entity.pdbx_description
1 polymer ?
#
loop_
_entity_poly.entity_id
_entity_poly.type
_entity_poly.pdbx_seq_one_letter_code
_entity_poly.pdbx_strand_id
1 'polypeptide(L)' 'MQRADFDPDAPLALVEARSVARPVPAVPDACGTEALFGDEPAPKRPTRHAQPAQAPGYETDALF' A
#
# COMPACT_ATOMS: atom_id res chain seq x y z
N MET A 1 23.57 19.42 -39.12
CA MET A 1 22.83 19.04 -37.89
C MET A 1 23.24 20.02 -36.80
N GLN A 2 22.31 20.86 -36.35
CA GLN A 2 22.55 21.84 -35.29
C GLN A 2 22.30 21.14 -33.95
N ARG A 3 23.18 21.35 -32.97
CA ARG A 3 22.98 20.81 -31.62
C ARG A 3 21.68 21.41 -31.08
N ALA A 4 20.81 20.58 -30.52
CA ALA A 4 19.57 21.05 -29.90
C ALA A 4 19.89 22.09 -28.82
N ASP A 5 19.01 23.09 -28.69
CA ASP A 5 19.12 24.25 -27.80
C ASP A 5 18.95 23.83 -26.32
N PHE A 6 19.86 22.99 -25.83
CA PHE A 6 19.91 22.65 -24.43
C PHE A 6 20.57 23.80 -23.67
N ASP A 7 19.89 24.26 -22.62
CA ASP A 7 20.41 25.25 -21.68
C ASP A 7 21.64 24.68 -20.96
N PRO A 8 22.85 25.24 -21.17
CA PRO A 8 24.07 24.75 -20.54
C PRO A 8 24.10 24.98 -19.02
N ASP A 9 23.29 25.90 -18.51
CA ASP A 9 23.20 26.24 -17.09
C ASP A 9 22.09 25.47 -16.37
N ALA A 10 21.34 24.64 -17.10
CA ALA A 10 20.33 23.78 -16.50
C ALA A 10 20.97 22.84 -15.47
N PRO A 11 20.49 22.84 -14.21
CA PRO A 11 21.05 21.97 -13.20
C PRO A 11 20.83 20.51 -13.60
N LEU A 12 21.93 19.78 -13.73
CA LEU A 12 21.96 18.33 -13.92
C LEU A 12 21.59 17.62 -12.60
N ALA A 13 20.42 17.95 -12.05
CA ALA A 13 19.88 17.27 -10.88
C ALA A 13 19.55 15.84 -11.28
N LEU A 14 20.58 14.99 -11.25
CA LEU A 14 20.44 13.55 -11.30
C LEU A 14 19.64 13.17 -10.06
N VAL A 15 18.37 12.88 -10.28
CA VAL A 15 17.51 12.32 -9.25
C VAL A 15 18.25 11.10 -8.71
N GLU A 16 18.64 11.15 -7.43
CA GLU A 16 19.42 10.06 -6.83
C GLU A 16 18.70 8.75 -7.12
N ALA A 17 19.42 7.73 -7.63
CA ALA A 17 18.78 6.47 -8.04
C ALA A 17 17.92 5.84 -6.93
N ARG A 18 18.23 6.17 -5.66
CA ARG A 18 17.49 5.75 -4.47
C ARG A 18 16.18 6.51 -4.23
N SER A 19 16.02 7.74 -4.73
CA SER A 19 14.77 8.51 -4.53
C SER A 19 13.64 8.10 -5.48
N VAL A 20 13.92 7.25 -6.49
CA VAL A 20 12.91 6.72 -7.44
C VAL A 20 12.66 5.22 -7.25
N ALA A 21 13.53 4.52 -6.52
CA ALA A 21 13.44 3.08 -6.31
C ALA A 21 12.40 2.73 -5.23
N ARG A 22 11.13 3.00 -5.49
CA ARG A 22 10.05 2.40 -4.69
C ARG A 22 9.83 0.97 -5.19
N PRO A 23 9.90 -0.06 -4.31
CA PRO A 23 9.68 -1.44 -4.72
C PRO A 23 8.28 -1.61 -5.31
N VAL A 24 8.22 -2.31 -6.44
CA VAL A 24 6.98 -2.62 -7.15
C VAL A 24 6.51 -3.98 -6.65
N PRO A 25 5.31 -4.11 -6.04
CA PRO A 25 4.84 -5.38 -5.53
C PRO A 25 4.37 -6.29 -6.67
N ALA A 26 4.74 -7.57 -6.60
CA ALA A 26 4.27 -8.62 -7.49
C ALA A 26 2.82 -9.02 -7.11
N VAL A 27 1.84 -8.25 -7.58
CA VAL A 27 0.41 -8.48 -7.31
C VAL A 27 -0.25 -9.10 -8.54
N PRO A 28 -1.06 -10.16 -8.40
CA PRO A 28 -1.83 -10.70 -9.50
C PRO A 28 -2.79 -9.67 -10.11
N ASP A 29 -3.06 -9.81 -11.41
CA ASP A 29 -4.04 -8.95 -12.08
C ASP A 29 -5.50 -9.30 -11.67
N ALA A 30 -6.46 -8.52 -12.18
CA ALA A 30 -7.88 -8.75 -11.91
C ALA A 30 -8.41 -10.08 -12.46
N CYS A 31 -7.69 -10.70 -13.39
CA CYS A 31 -8.00 -12.00 -13.97
C CYS A 31 -7.33 -13.16 -13.20
N GLY A 32 -6.54 -12.86 -12.17
CA GLY A 32 -5.80 -13.84 -11.37
C GLY A 32 -4.47 -14.29 -11.99
N THR A 33 -3.94 -13.57 -12.97
CA THR A 33 -2.64 -13.85 -13.57
C THR A 33 -1.53 -13.37 -12.64
N GLU A 34 -0.61 -14.27 -12.29
CA GLU A 34 0.55 -13.96 -11.44
C GLU A 34 1.52 -12.97 -12.12
N ALA A 35 2.08 -12.06 -11.32
CA ALA A 35 3.05 -11.11 -11.79
C ALA A 35 4.43 -11.78 -12.02
N LEU A 36 5.05 -11.48 -13.17
CA LEU A 36 6.38 -12.01 -13.52
C LEU A 36 7.53 -11.23 -12.86
N PHE A 37 7.25 -10.01 -12.40
CA PHE A 37 8.24 -9.08 -11.86
C PHE A 37 7.69 -8.38 -10.63
N GLY A 38 8.60 -7.87 -9.79
CA GLY A 38 8.29 -7.18 -8.55
C GLY A 38 8.68 -8.00 -7.32
N ASP A 39 8.65 -7.35 -6.17
CA ASP A 39 8.94 -7.96 -4.88
C ASP A 39 7.69 -8.62 -4.30
N GLU A 40 7.86 -9.68 -3.53
CA GLU A 40 6.74 -10.37 -2.88
C GLU A 40 5.98 -9.40 -1.96
N PRO A 41 4.65 -9.27 -2.10
CA PRO A 41 3.89 -8.33 -1.30
C PRO A 41 3.91 -8.73 0.18
N ALA A 42 3.99 -7.72 1.05
CA ALA A 42 3.94 -7.95 2.49
C ALA A 42 2.62 -8.66 2.89
N PRO A 43 2.66 -9.58 3.88
CA PRO A 43 1.47 -10.32 4.29
C PRO A 43 0.40 -9.36 4.83
N LYS A 44 -0.86 -9.59 4.41
CA LYS A 44 -2.00 -8.80 4.86
C LYS A 44 -2.18 -9.00 6.36
N ARG A 45 -2.02 -7.94 7.16
CA ARG A 45 -2.28 -8.01 8.60
C ARG A 45 -3.76 -8.29 8.85
N PRO A 46 -4.11 -9.22 9.75
CA PRO A 46 -5.50 -9.46 10.11
C PRO A 46 -6.06 -8.20 10.80
N THR A 47 -7.08 -7.60 10.21
CA THR A 47 -7.88 -6.57 10.87
C THR A 47 -8.70 -7.24 11.97
N ARG A 48 -8.44 -6.88 13.23
CA ARG A 48 -9.33 -7.27 14.33
C ARG A 48 -10.71 -6.67 14.04
N HIS A 49 -11.71 -7.52 13.84
CA HIS A 49 -13.10 -7.07 13.85
C HIS A 49 -13.39 -6.51 15.25
N ALA A 50 -13.89 -5.28 15.31
CA ALA A 50 -14.38 -4.71 16.55
C ALA A 50 -15.53 -5.59 17.05
N GLN A 51 -15.34 -6.23 18.20
CA GLN A 51 -16.38 -7.02 18.83
C GLN A 51 -17.45 -6.05 19.36
N PRO A 52 -18.73 -6.21 19.00
CA PRO A 52 -19.79 -5.37 19.54
C PRO A 52 -19.88 -5.60 21.07
N ALA A 53 -20.03 -4.50 21.81
CA ALA A 53 -20.18 -4.56 23.27
C ALA A 53 -21.45 -5.35 23.65
N GLN A 54 -21.35 -6.27 24.62
CA GLN A 54 -22.53 -6.93 25.17
C GLN A 54 -23.41 -5.90 25.87
N ALA A 55 -24.71 -5.89 25.52
CA ALA A 55 -25.70 -5.06 26.21
C ALA A 55 -25.86 -5.54 27.67
N PRO A 56 -26.03 -4.64 28.64
CA PRO A 56 -26.27 -5.03 30.02
C PRO A 56 -27.57 -5.84 30.11
N GLY A 57 -27.47 -7.07 30.61
CA GLY A 57 -28.62 -7.91 30.89
C GLY A 57 -29.46 -7.28 31.98
N TYR A 58 -30.76 -7.13 31.72
CA TYR A 58 -31.72 -6.75 32.74
C TYR A 58 -31.89 -7.96 33.68
N GLU A 59 -31.52 -7.80 34.95
CA GLU A 59 -31.94 -8.73 35.99
C GLU A 59 -33.45 -8.55 36.17
N THR A 60 -34.21 -9.55 35.71
CA THR A 60 -35.59 -9.72 36.17
C THR A 60 -35.53 -10.17 37.62
N ASP A 61 -35.56 -9.20 38.53
CA ASP A 61 -35.85 -9.45 39.93
C ASP A 61 -37.19 -10.19 40.02
N ALA A 62 -37.12 -11.43 40.48
CA ALA A 62 -38.28 -12.22 40.86
C ALA A 62 -38.92 -11.54 42.09
N LEU A 63 -39.99 -10.79 41.85
CA LEU A 63 -40.84 -10.25 42.90
C LEU A 63 -41.54 -11.42 43.62
N PHE A 64 -41.22 -11.56 44.91
CA PHE A 64 -42.01 -12.32 45.89
C PHE A 64 -43.40 -11.71 46.05
#